data_AF-A0A2G1VMR0-F1
#
_entry.id   AF-A0A2G1VMR0-F1
#
_cell.length_a   1.000
_cell.length_b   1.000
_cell.length_c   1.000
_cell.angle_alpha   90.00
_cell.angle_beta   90.00
_cell.angle_gamma   90.00
#
_symmetry.space_group_name_H-M   'P 1'
#
loop_
_entity.id
_entity.type
_entity.pdbx_description
1 polymer ?
#
loop_
_entity_poly.entity_id
_entity_poly.type
_entity_poly.pdbx_seq_one_letter_code
_entity_poly.pdbx_strand_id
1 'polypeptide(L)'
;MKFKILILSILISNFIYSQSVKDSLLQKDIVDLVEEMEFMYGYDQILREYIIFKTFDKSETDRIENLPDSLRTEEMTKRRFKSDSIGKLIWKNYINPKDAEHTERMIEITKKYGFPSLNRIKKYYHEEFADPEFNPYILLVHAPKKYWEELKILMKSELDSGVISKCTYGHLLWHITGRKSFQPMLDNGYEMVVKNGKTTLKSTCN
;
A
#
# COMPACT_ATOMS: atom_id res chain seq x y z
N MET A 1 20.49 -24.45 29.56
CA MET A 1 20.47 -22.99 29.26
C MET A 1 21.44 -22.59 28.16
N LYS A 2 22.74 -22.93 28.23
CA LYS A 2 23.76 -22.51 27.24
C LYS A 2 23.43 -22.87 25.77
N PHE A 3 22.91 -24.07 25.52
CA PHE A 3 22.54 -24.50 24.16
C PHE A 3 21.33 -23.76 23.58
N LYS A 4 20.32 -23.44 24.41
CA LYS A 4 19.16 -22.64 24.00
C LYS A 4 19.55 -21.19 23.69
N ILE A 5 20.49 -20.63 24.44
CA ILE A 5 21.05 -19.29 24.19
C ILE A 5 21.85 -19.28 22.88
N LEU A 6 22.65 -20.31 22.60
CA LEU A 6 23.41 -20.41 21.35
C LEU A 6 22.50 -20.51 20.11
N ILE A 7 21.45 -21.34 20.16
CA ILE A 7 20.45 -21.42 19.08
C ILE A 7 19.77 -20.08 18.88
N LEU A 8 19.38 -19.41 19.97
CA LEU A 8 18.75 -18.09 19.88
C LEU A 8 19.70 -17.05 19.24
N SER A 9 20.98 -17.04 19.62
CA SER A 9 21.98 -16.15 19.02
C SER A 9 22.21 -16.42 17.54
N ILE A 10 22.25 -17.68 17.11
CA ILE A 10 22.40 -18.06 15.70
C ILE A 10 21.17 -17.64 14.88
N LEU A 11 19.96 -17.78 15.43
CA LEU A 11 18.74 -17.34 14.74
C LEU A 11 18.74 -15.83 14.54
N ILE A 12 19.04 -15.06 15.61
CA ILE A 12 19.07 -13.59 15.55
C ILE A 12 20.11 -13.07 14.54
N SER A 13 21.31 -13.66 14.49
CA SER A 13 22.36 -13.21 13.57
C SER A 13 21.99 -13.45 12.09
N ASN A 14 21.31 -14.55 11.78
CA ASN A 14 20.84 -14.83 10.42
C ASN A 14 19.76 -13.84 9.95
N PHE A 15 18.85 -13.43 10.84
CA PHE A 15 17.84 -12.41 10.51
C PHE A 15 18.48 -11.05 10.19
N ILE A 16 19.42 -10.60 11.03
CA ILE A 16 20.10 -9.31 10.85
C ILE A 16 20.91 -9.30 9.55
N TYR A 17 21.62 -10.39 9.25
CA TYR A 17 22.42 -10.51 8.03
C TYR A 17 21.56 -10.53 6.76
N SER A 18 20.39 -11.16 6.80
CA SER A 18 19.46 -11.17 5.66
C SER A 18 18.94 -9.77 5.33
N GLN A 19 18.56 -9.00 6.36
CA GLN A 19 18.04 -7.66 6.15
C GLN A 19 19.12 -6.67 5.69
N SER A 20 20.37 -6.79 6.18
CA SER A 20 21.46 -5.91 5.74
C SER A 20 21.83 -6.14 4.26
N VAL A 21 21.76 -7.38 3.78
CA VAL A 21 21.95 -7.69 2.35
C VAL A 21 20.82 -7.07 1.51
N LYS A 22 19.56 -7.23 1.94
CA LYS A 22 18.39 -6.61 1.28
C LYS A 22 18.49 -5.08 1.24
N ASP A 23 18.95 -4.45 2.33
CA ASP A 23 19.14 -3.00 2.41
C ASP A 23 20.26 -2.52 1.48
N SER A 24 21.37 -3.26 1.38
CA SER A 24 22.46 -2.95 0.44
C SER A 24 22.00 -3.04 -1.02
N LEU A 25 21.21 -4.06 -1.35
CA LEU A 25 20.60 -4.19 -2.68
C LEU A 25 19.61 -3.05 -2.96
N LEU A 26 18.78 -2.69 -1.97
CA LEU A 26 17.81 -1.60 -2.11
C LEU A 26 18.54 -0.28 -2.38
N GLN A 27 19.57 0.03 -1.59
CA GLN A 27 20.37 1.24 -1.76
C GLN A 27 21.00 1.33 -3.15
N LYS A 28 21.52 0.20 -3.65
CA LYS A 28 22.16 0.14 -4.97
C LYS A 28 21.17 0.47 -6.09
N ASP A 29 19.96 -0.07 -6.02
CA ASP A 29 18.97 -0.02 -7.10
C ASP A 29 17.86 1.02 -6.82
N ILE A 30 18.05 1.94 -5.84
CA ILE A 30 16.96 2.76 -5.28
C ILE A 30 16.32 3.70 -6.31
N VAL A 31 17.12 4.31 -7.19
CA VAL A 31 16.62 5.30 -8.17
C VAL A 31 15.65 4.61 -9.13
N ASP A 32 16.09 3.57 -9.82
CA ASP A 32 15.27 2.79 -10.75
C ASP A 32 14.00 2.23 -10.06
N LEU A 33 14.14 1.75 -8.82
CA LEU A 33 13.00 1.21 -8.06
C LEU A 33 11.98 2.29 -7.69
N VAL A 34 12.43 3.48 -7.31
CA VAL A 34 11.52 4.59 -6.98
C VAL A 34 10.80 5.06 -8.24
N GLU A 35 11.50 5.28 -9.35
CA GLU A 35 10.88 5.67 -10.62
C GLU A 35 9.84 4.63 -11.08
N GLU A 36 10.17 3.33 -11.00
CA GLU A 36 9.25 2.25 -11.34
C GLU A 36 8.00 2.26 -10.43
N MET A 37 8.18 2.39 -9.12
CA MET A 37 7.07 2.40 -8.16
C MET A 37 6.20 3.66 -8.28
N GLU A 38 6.79 4.82 -8.56
CA GLU A 38 6.05 6.06 -8.81
C GLU A 38 5.21 5.95 -10.08
N PHE A 39 5.75 5.35 -11.14
CA PHE A 39 4.97 5.06 -12.34
C PHE A 39 3.78 4.13 -12.04
N MET A 40 4.00 3.03 -11.32
CA MET A 40 2.94 2.09 -10.95
C MET A 40 1.86 2.77 -10.08
N TYR A 41 2.29 3.57 -9.10
CA TYR A 41 1.41 4.35 -8.21
C TYR A 41 0.58 5.37 -9.00
N GLY A 42 1.24 6.20 -9.82
CA GLY A 42 0.59 7.23 -10.60
C GLY A 42 -0.44 6.64 -11.58
N TYR A 43 -0.09 5.55 -12.27
CA TYR A 43 -1.04 4.84 -13.12
C TYR A 43 -2.28 4.37 -12.34
N ASP A 44 -2.07 3.76 -11.16
CA ASP A 44 -3.15 3.25 -10.31
C ASP A 44 -4.08 4.37 -9.81
N GLN A 45 -3.52 5.47 -9.30
CA GLN A 45 -4.30 6.59 -8.79
C GLN A 45 -5.05 7.32 -9.92
N ILE A 46 -4.36 7.68 -11.00
CA ILE A 46 -4.94 8.45 -12.12
C ILE A 46 -6.12 7.71 -12.76
N LEU A 47 -6.02 6.38 -12.95
CA LEU A 47 -7.14 5.63 -13.53
C LEU A 47 -8.34 5.53 -12.58
N ARG A 48 -8.11 5.42 -11.27
CA ARG A 48 -9.19 5.39 -10.28
C ARG A 48 -9.86 6.76 -10.17
N GLU A 49 -9.08 7.83 -10.16
CA GLU A 49 -9.58 9.21 -10.23
C GLU A 49 -10.39 9.44 -11.51
N TYR A 50 -9.95 8.93 -12.66
CA TYR A 50 -10.70 9.06 -13.91
C TYR A 50 -12.09 8.41 -13.85
N ILE A 51 -12.24 7.27 -13.16
CA ILE A 51 -13.56 6.64 -12.95
C ILE A 51 -14.52 7.57 -12.18
N ILE A 52 -13.99 8.44 -11.33
CA ILE A 52 -14.74 9.33 -10.47
C ILE A 52 -14.95 10.67 -11.20
N PHE A 53 -13.88 11.33 -11.59
CA PHE A 53 -13.88 12.72 -12.07
C PHE A 53 -13.90 12.86 -13.61
N LYS A 54 -13.70 11.75 -14.35
CA LYS A 54 -13.60 11.73 -15.83
C LYS A 54 -12.61 12.73 -16.40
N THR A 55 -11.50 12.91 -15.71
CA THR A 55 -10.38 13.74 -16.13
C THR A 55 -9.09 13.07 -15.70
N PHE A 56 -8.03 13.30 -16.46
CA PHE A 56 -6.66 12.95 -16.08
C PHE A 56 -5.89 14.15 -15.51
N ASP A 57 -6.54 15.32 -15.45
CA ASP A 57 -5.97 16.55 -14.93
C ASP A 57 -6.15 16.61 -13.40
N LYS A 58 -5.04 16.44 -12.67
CA LYS A 58 -5.00 16.50 -11.20
C LYS A 58 -5.45 17.85 -10.64
N SER A 59 -5.16 18.95 -11.35
CA SER A 59 -5.61 20.28 -10.91
C SER A 59 -7.14 20.38 -10.91
N GLU A 60 -7.80 19.67 -11.83
CA GLU A 60 -9.25 19.62 -11.91
C GLU A 60 -9.85 18.71 -10.84
N THR A 61 -9.23 17.57 -10.54
CA THR A 61 -9.68 16.72 -9.42
C THR A 61 -9.54 17.46 -8.09
N ASP A 62 -8.42 18.13 -7.85
CA ASP A 62 -8.16 18.87 -6.61
C ASP A 62 -9.14 20.03 -6.47
N ARG A 63 -9.43 20.74 -7.57
CA ARG A 63 -10.46 21.80 -7.58
C ARG A 63 -11.82 21.24 -7.16
N ILE A 64 -12.21 20.06 -7.65
CA ILE A 64 -13.51 19.43 -7.33
C ILE A 64 -13.54 18.94 -5.88
N GLU A 65 -12.46 18.35 -5.39
CA GLU A 65 -12.36 17.84 -4.02
C GLU A 65 -12.41 18.95 -2.98
N ASN A 66 -11.91 20.14 -3.32
CA ASN A 66 -11.97 21.33 -2.48
C ASN A 66 -13.32 22.08 -2.55
N LEU A 67 -14.30 21.61 -3.33
CA LEU A 67 -15.64 22.19 -3.33
C LEU A 67 -16.42 21.86 -2.05
N PRO A 68 -17.32 22.77 -1.60
CA PRO A 68 -18.34 22.43 -0.61
C PRO A 68 -19.15 21.19 -1.00
N ASP A 69 -19.58 20.39 -0.02
CA ASP A 69 -20.23 19.09 -0.26
C ASP A 69 -21.40 19.13 -1.26
N SER A 70 -22.23 20.17 -1.22
CA SER A 70 -23.36 20.34 -2.14
C SER A 70 -22.88 20.54 -3.58
N LEU A 71 -21.91 21.43 -3.80
CA LEU A 71 -21.34 21.73 -5.11
C LEU A 71 -20.53 20.55 -5.66
N ARG A 72 -19.76 19.87 -4.79
CA ARG A 72 -19.04 18.64 -5.15
C ARG A 72 -20.02 17.57 -5.64
N THR A 73 -21.13 17.37 -4.94
CA THR A 73 -22.16 16.38 -5.33
C THR A 73 -22.79 16.72 -6.69
N GLU A 74 -23.07 17.99 -6.93
CA GLU A 74 -23.61 18.46 -8.21
C GLU A 74 -22.61 18.19 -9.35
N GLU A 75 -21.35 18.56 -9.17
CA GLU A 75 -20.29 18.39 -10.16
C GLU A 75 -20.04 16.90 -10.47
N MET A 76 -20.00 16.06 -9.42
CA MET A 76 -19.89 14.62 -9.55
C MET A 76 -21.07 13.99 -10.30
N THR A 77 -22.27 14.55 -10.16
CA THR A 77 -23.46 14.07 -10.89
C THR A 77 -23.35 14.37 -12.38
N LYS A 78 -22.84 15.55 -12.76
CA LYS A 78 -22.59 15.93 -14.17
C LYS A 78 -21.55 15.04 -14.84
N ARG A 79 -20.61 14.50 -14.06
CA ARG A 79 -19.50 13.66 -14.51
C ARG A 79 -19.80 12.17 -14.48
N ARG A 80 -21.03 11.74 -14.25
CA ARG A 80 -21.34 10.30 -14.36
C ARG A 80 -21.14 9.81 -15.79
N PHE A 81 -20.69 8.56 -15.92
CA PHE A 81 -20.75 7.88 -17.22
C PHE A 81 -22.21 7.77 -17.65
N LYS A 82 -22.49 8.04 -18.94
CA LYS A 82 -23.84 7.84 -19.49
C LYS A 82 -24.26 6.36 -19.48
N SER A 83 -23.28 5.46 -19.54
CA SER A 83 -23.49 4.01 -19.46
C SER A 83 -22.60 3.41 -18.39
N ASP A 84 -23.21 2.69 -17.45
CA ASP A 84 -22.50 1.93 -16.42
C ASP A 84 -21.58 0.85 -17.01
N SER A 85 -21.82 0.44 -18.26
CA SER A 85 -20.99 -0.54 -18.96
C SER A 85 -19.56 -0.04 -19.20
N ILE A 86 -19.37 1.27 -19.41
CA ILE A 86 -18.05 1.86 -19.69
C ILE A 86 -17.18 1.84 -18.44
N GLY A 87 -17.71 2.23 -17.28
CA GLY A 87 -16.98 2.12 -16.02
C GLY A 87 -16.54 0.68 -15.75
N LYS A 88 -17.44 -0.29 -15.95
CA LYS A 88 -17.11 -1.73 -15.80
C LYS A 88 -16.04 -2.20 -16.78
N LEU A 89 -16.08 -1.73 -18.03
CA LEU A 89 -15.07 -2.05 -19.04
C LEU A 89 -13.71 -1.46 -18.66
N ILE A 90 -13.66 -0.22 -18.16
CA ILE A 90 -12.41 0.40 -17.72
C ILE A 90 -11.78 -0.41 -16.58
N TRP A 91 -12.58 -0.75 -15.57
CA TRP A 91 -12.14 -1.61 -14.46
C TRP A 91 -11.61 -2.95 -14.95
N LYS A 92 -12.38 -3.62 -15.83
CA LYS A 92 -12.03 -4.96 -16.32
C LYS A 92 -10.76 -4.96 -17.17
N ASN A 93 -10.57 -3.95 -18.03
CA ASN A 93 -9.56 -3.97 -19.07
C ASN A 93 -8.30 -3.17 -18.75
N TYR A 94 -8.36 -2.20 -17.82
CA TYR A 94 -7.23 -1.28 -17.57
C TYR A 94 -6.79 -1.25 -16.11
N ILE A 95 -7.72 -1.32 -15.15
CA ILE A 95 -7.37 -1.27 -13.71
C ILE A 95 -7.01 -2.66 -13.20
N ASN A 96 -7.95 -3.62 -13.22
CA ASN A 96 -7.72 -4.95 -12.64
C ASN A 96 -6.51 -5.71 -13.24
N PRO A 97 -6.23 -5.64 -14.56
CA PRO A 97 -5.03 -6.27 -15.10
C PRO A 97 -3.73 -5.64 -14.57
N LYS A 98 -3.71 -4.31 -14.44
CA LYS A 98 -2.54 -3.60 -13.94
C LYS A 98 -2.37 -3.72 -12.43
N ASP A 99 -3.45 -3.79 -11.67
CA ASP A 99 -3.40 -4.20 -10.26
C ASP A 99 -2.71 -5.55 -10.10
N ALA A 100 -2.97 -6.50 -11.01
CA ALA A 100 -2.32 -7.80 -10.98
C ALA A 100 -0.82 -7.71 -11.30
N GLU A 101 -0.45 -7.01 -12.37
CA GLU A 101 0.95 -6.80 -12.76
C GLU A 101 1.75 -6.05 -11.69
N HIS A 102 1.21 -4.96 -11.15
CA HIS A 102 1.85 -4.17 -10.09
C HIS A 102 1.98 -4.99 -8.79
N THR A 103 0.99 -5.81 -8.45
CA THR A 103 1.06 -6.70 -7.28
C THR A 103 2.18 -7.73 -7.45
N GLU A 104 2.24 -8.39 -8.60
CA GLU A 104 3.29 -9.36 -8.91
C GLU A 104 4.68 -8.72 -8.84
N ARG A 105 4.82 -7.53 -9.42
CA ARG A 105 6.06 -6.76 -9.36
C ARG A 105 6.45 -6.38 -7.93
N MET A 106 5.50 -5.92 -7.12
CA MET A 106 5.76 -5.59 -5.72
C MET A 106 6.12 -6.82 -4.87
N ILE A 107 5.59 -8.00 -5.21
CA ILE A 107 6.00 -9.27 -4.58
C ILE A 107 7.46 -9.57 -4.92
N GLU A 108 7.88 -9.42 -6.17
CA GLU A 108 9.28 -9.61 -6.58
C GLU A 108 10.22 -8.64 -5.86
N ILE A 109 9.87 -7.35 -5.85
CA ILE A 109 10.63 -6.30 -5.16
C ILE A 109 10.73 -6.64 -3.67
N THR A 110 9.63 -7.00 -3.03
CA THR A 110 9.62 -7.33 -1.59
C THR A 110 10.45 -8.58 -1.27
N LYS A 111 10.39 -9.62 -2.12
CA LYS A 111 11.23 -10.82 -1.93
C LYS A 111 12.71 -10.49 -2.05
N LYS A 112 13.11 -9.69 -3.04
CA LYS A 112 14.52 -9.37 -3.33
C LYS A 112 15.11 -8.31 -2.40
N TYR A 113 14.37 -7.26 -2.10
CA TYR A 113 14.85 -6.06 -1.41
C TYR A 113 14.23 -5.85 -0.03
N GLY A 114 13.27 -6.71 0.39
CA GLY A 114 12.37 -6.40 1.51
C GLY A 114 11.36 -5.32 1.11
N PHE A 115 10.27 -5.17 1.85
CA PHE A 115 9.22 -4.23 1.49
C PHE A 115 9.74 -2.78 1.51
N PRO A 116 9.72 -2.04 0.39
CA PRO A 116 10.29 -0.70 0.29
C PRO A 116 9.31 0.32 0.88
N SER A 117 9.11 0.31 2.19
CA SER A 117 8.29 1.32 2.86
C SER A 117 8.84 2.73 2.64
N LEU A 118 8.00 3.77 2.73
CA LEU A 118 8.46 5.17 2.61
C LEU A 118 9.63 5.48 3.54
N ASN A 119 9.60 4.96 4.77
CA ASN A 119 10.70 5.13 5.72
C ASN A 119 12.00 4.45 5.28
N ARG A 120 11.93 3.34 4.53
CA ARG A 120 13.12 2.69 3.96
C ARG A 120 13.61 3.39 2.71
N ILE A 121 12.70 3.80 1.82
CA ILE A 121 13.04 4.57 0.62
C ILE A 121 13.77 5.85 0.99
N LYS A 122 13.22 6.65 1.91
CA LYS A 122 13.80 7.93 2.37
C LYS A 122 15.17 7.81 3.04
N LYS A 123 15.63 6.61 3.42
CA LYS A 123 17.00 6.41 3.91
C LYS A 123 18.04 6.48 2.79
N TYR A 124 17.67 6.14 1.57
CA TYR A 124 18.59 5.94 0.45
C TYR A 124 18.27 6.81 -0.77
N TYR A 125 17.02 7.25 -0.91
CA TYR A 125 16.56 8.17 -1.95
C TYR A 125 16.48 9.58 -1.36
N HIS A 126 17.20 10.53 -1.96
CA HIS A 126 17.33 11.90 -1.45
C HIS A 126 16.64 12.95 -2.33
N GLU A 127 16.00 12.53 -3.41
CA GLU A 127 15.22 13.39 -4.28
C GLU A 127 13.77 13.48 -3.79
N GLU A 128 13.05 14.49 -4.27
CA GLU A 128 11.62 14.60 -4.02
C GLU A 128 10.86 13.58 -4.87
N PHE A 129 9.74 13.10 -4.32
CA PHE A 129 8.81 12.27 -5.09
C PHE A 129 8.08 13.13 -6.12
N ALA A 130 7.83 12.58 -7.30
CA ALA A 130 7.03 13.22 -8.33
C ALA A 130 5.60 13.50 -7.84
N ASP A 131 5.06 12.60 -7.00
CA ASP A 131 3.79 12.78 -6.30
C ASP A 131 4.03 12.85 -4.77
N PRO A 132 3.68 13.96 -4.08
CA PRO A 132 3.81 14.09 -2.63
C PRO A 132 3.01 13.04 -1.83
N GLU A 133 1.97 12.45 -2.43
CA GLU A 133 1.12 11.41 -1.85
C GLU A 133 1.61 9.99 -2.14
N PHE A 134 2.74 9.87 -2.87
CA PHE A 134 3.33 8.59 -3.23
C PHE A 134 3.46 7.67 -2.01
N ASN A 135 2.90 6.47 -2.13
CA ASN A 135 3.04 5.42 -1.14
C ASN A 135 2.98 4.02 -1.79
N PRO A 136 4.10 3.28 -1.86
CA PRO A 136 4.15 1.98 -2.53
C PRO A 136 3.26 0.93 -1.86
N TYR A 137 2.85 1.15 -0.61
CA TYR A 137 1.90 0.28 0.09
C TYR A 137 0.53 0.20 -0.62
N ILE A 138 0.10 1.25 -1.32
CA ILE A 138 -1.23 1.27 -1.95
C ILE A 138 -1.36 0.19 -3.03
N LEU A 139 -0.27 -0.13 -3.72
CA LEU A 139 -0.21 -1.16 -4.75
C LEU A 139 -0.58 -2.54 -4.17
N LEU A 140 -0.22 -2.80 -2.90
CA LEU A 140 -0.58 -4.05 -2.22
C LEU A 140 -2.01 -4.04 -1.67
N VAL A 141 -2.55 -2.87 -1.34
CA VAL A 141 -3.95 -2.72 -0.90
C VAL A 141 -4.92 -3.06 -2.03
N HIS A 142 -4.54 -2.76 -3.27
CA HIS A 142 -5.33 -3.05 -4.47
C HIS A 142 -5.13 -4.45 -5.04
N ALA A 143 -4.36 -5.30 -4.34
CA ALA A 143 -4.02 -6.62 -4.83
C ALA A 143 -5.24 -7.51 -5.16
N PRO A 144 -5.28 -8.14 -6.34
CA PRO A 144 -6.31 -9.12 -6.67
C PRO A 144 -6.28 -10.33 -5.73
N LYS A 145 -7.45 -10.95 -5.53
CA LYS A 145 -7.65 -12.10 -4.63
C LYS A 145 -6.65 -13.25 -4.83
N LYS A 146 -6.21 -13.48 -6.07
CA LYS A 146 -5.27 -14.55 -6.41
C LYS A 146 -3.90 -14.42 -5.70
N TYR A 147 -3.53 -13.21 -5.24
CA TYR A 147 -2.27 -12.96 -4.54
C TYR A 147 -2.42 -12.87 -3.01
N TRP A 148 -3.63 -12.94 -2.46
CA TRP A 148 -3.88 -12.64 -1.04
C TRP A 148 -3.13 -13.58 -0.07
N GLU A 149 -3.11 -14.89 -0.32
CA GLU A 149 -2.39 -15.82 0.55
C GLU A 149 -0.87 -15.61 0.50
N GLU A 150 -0.33 -15.33 -0.69
CA GLU A 150 1.09 -15.02 -0.84
C GLU A 150 1.47 -13.72 -0.12
N LEU A 151 0.68 -12.66 -0.29
CA LEU A 151 0.91 -11.38 0.39
C LEU A 151 0.79 -11.51 1.91
N LYS A 152 -0.15 -12.31 2.41
CA LYS A 152 -0.29 -12.59 3.84
C LYS A 152 0.99 -13.21 4.41
N ILE A 153 1.55 -14.22 3.74
CA ILE A 153 2.78 -14.89 4.17
C ILE A 153 3.97 -13.94 4.05
N LEU A 154 4.13 -13.28 2.91
CA LEU A 154 5.25 -12.39 2.62
C LEU A 154 5.29 -11.21 3.60
N MET A 155 4.17 -10.52 3.80
CA MET A 155 4.11 -9.35 4.67
C MET A 155 4.16 -9.72 6.15
N LYS A 156 3.78 -10.96 6.53
CA LYS A 156 4.05 -11.47 7.87
C LYS A 156 5.55 -11.63 8.12
N SER A 157 6.31 -12.12 7.12
CA SER A 157 7.77 -12.19 7.20
C SER A 157 8.40 -10.80 7.35
N GLU A 158 7.90 -9.81 6.61
CA GLU A 158 8.38 -8.42 6.73
C GLU A 158 8.04 -7.81 8.10
N LEU A 159 6.88 -8.14 8.68
CA LEU A 159 6.53 -7.78 10.06
C LEU A 159 7.49 -8.43 11.06
N ASP A 160 7.75 -9.73 10.93
CA ASP A 160 8.62 -10.48 11.85
C ASP A 160 10.08 -10.01 11.77
N SER A 161 10.48 -9.47 10.62
CA SER A 161 11.79 -8.87 10.41
C SER A 161 11.86 -7.39 10.86
N GLY A 162 10.76 -6.83 11.37
CA GLY A 162 10.68 -5.43 11.81
C GLY A 162 10.72 -4.41 10.67
N VAL A 163 10.52 -4.84 9.42
CA VAL A 163 10.52 -3.97 8.23
C VAL A 163 9.23 -3.14 8.14
N ILE A 164 8.11 -3.72 8.58
CA ILE A 164 6.81 -3.05 8.66
C ILE A 164 6.25 -3.09 10.09
N SER A 165 5.36 -2.14 10.39
CA SER A 165 4.66 -2.12 11.67
C SER A 165 3.51 -3.14 11.71
N LYS A 166 3.07 -3.49 12.92
CA LYS A 166 1.85 -4.28 13.11
C LYS A 166 0.65 -3.60 12.44
N CYS A 167 0.56 -2.28 12.49
CA CYS A 167 -0.56 -1.54 11.91
C CYS A 167 -0.58 -1.60 10.38
N THR A 168 0.58 -1.57 9.74
CA THR A 168 0.69 -1.78 8.28
C THR A 168 0.21 -3.19 7.91
N TYR A 169 0.64 -4.20 8.67
CA TYR A 169 0.22 -5.59 8.45
C TYR A 169 -1.27 -5.79 8.70
N GLY A 170 -1.80 -5.28 9.81
CA GLY A 170 -3.21 -5.37 10.19
C GLY A 170 -4.15 -4.71 9.18
N HIS A 171 -3.78 -3.51 8.71
CA HIS A 171 -4.53 -2.84 7.66
C HIS A 171 -4.48 -3.60 6.34
N LEU A 172 -3.33 -4.18 5.98
CA LEU A 172 -3.24 -5.01 4.78
C LEU A 172 -4.14 -6.25 4.91
N LEU A 173 -4.05 -6.97 6.03
CA LEU A 173 -4.90 -8.13 6.31
C LEU A 173 -6.38 -7.80 6.20
N TRP A 174 -6.81 -6.63 6.68
CA TRP A 174 -8.18 -6.19 6.54
C TRP A 174 -8.60 -6.08 5.06
N HIS A 175 -7.77 -5.50 4.20
CA HIS A 175 -8.03 -5.46 2.75
C HIS A 175 -8.03 -6.86 2.11
N ILE A 176 -7.00 -7.66 2.34
CA ILE A 176 -6.82 -8.98 1.72
C ILE A 176 -7.63 -10.10 2.40
N THR A 177 -8.52 -9.76 3.33
CA THR A 177 -9.58 -10.65 3.84
C THR A 177 -10.98 -10.17 3.42
N GLY A 178 -11.03 -9.18 2.53
CA GLY A 178 -12.25 -8.63 1.97
C GLY A 178 -13.01 -7.70 2.92
N ARG A 179 -12.33 -7.15 3.94
CA ARG A 179 -12.85 -6.11 4.84
C ARG A 179 -14.13 -6.50 5.61
N LYS A 180 -14.33 -7.81 5.82
CA LYS A 180 -15.55 -8.35 6.45
C LYS A 180 -15.69 -8.03 7.93
N SER A 181 -14.57 -7.70 8.60
CA SER A 181 -14.50 -7.39 10.03
C SER A 181 -13.25 -6.55 10.29
N PHE A 182 -13.28 -5.67 11.30
CA PHE A 182 -12.09 -4.93 11.76
C PHE A 182 -11.13 -5.78 12.60
N GLN A 183 -11.48 -7.02 12.93
CA GLN A 183 -10.66 -7.90 13.76
C GLN A 183 -9.18 -7.98 13.32
N PRO A 184 -8.85 -8.10 12.02
CA PRO A 184 -7.44 -8.12 11.60
C PRO A 184 -6.67 -6.85 11.99
N MET A 185 -7.32 -5.69 12.02
CA MET A 185 -6.69 -4.46 12.49
C MET A 185 -6.60 -4.44 14.02
N LEU A 186 -7.68 -4.82 14.72
CA LEU A 186 -7.71 -4.84 16.19
C LEU A 186 -6.67 -5.80 16.79
N ASP A 187 -6.43 -6.94 16.14
CA ASP A 187 -5.38 -7.88 16.53
C ASP A 187 -3.95 -7.36 16.26
N ASN A 188 -3.82 -6.26 15.50
CA ASN A 188 -2.56 -5.78 14.95
C ASN A 188 -2.36 -4.26 15.14
N GLY A 189 -2.53 -3.78 16.38
CA GLY A 189 -2.14 -2.43 16.75
C GLY A 189 -3.18 -1.35 16.43
N TYR A 190 -4.45 -1.72 16.32
CA TYR A 190 -5.54 -0.76 16.30
C TYR A 190 -6.47 -0.93 17.50
N GLU A 191 -7.06 0.17 17.94
CA GLU A 191 -8.06 0.20 18.99
C GLU A 191 -9.33 0.93 18.52
N MET A 192 -10.48 0.50 19.04
CA MET A 192 -11.73 1.24 18.89
C MET A 192 -11.77 2.32 19.97
N VAL A 193 -11.87 3.59 19.56
CA VAL A 193 -11.97 4.74 20.47
C VAL A 193 -13.22 5.55 20.18
N VAL A 194 -13.87 6.04 21.23
CA VAL A 194 -15.00 6.97 21.11
C VAL A 194 -14.46 8.40 21.17
N LYS A 195 -14.67 9.17 20.11
CA LYS A 195 -14.37 10.61 20.04
C LYS A 195 -15.62 11.35 19.61
N ASN A 196 -16.04 12.35 20.40
CA ASN A 196 -17.24 13.16 20.13
C ASN A 196 -18.50 12.32 19.85
N GLY A 197 -18.69 11.24 20.62
CA GLY A 197 -19.83 10.32 20.45
C GLY A 197 -19.74 9.39 19.23
N LYS A 198 -18.65 9.43 18.45
CA LYS A 198 -18.42 8.52 17.31
C LYS A 198 -17.32 7.52 17.63
N THR A 199 -17.58 6.25 17.37
CA THR A 199 -16.58 5.18 17.46
C THR A 199 -15.70 5.19 16.20
N THR A 200 -14.39 5.25 16.39
CA THR A 200 -13.38 5.33 15.32
C THR A 200 -12.25 4.34 15.59
N LEU A 201 -11.63 3.83 14.53
CA LEU A 201 -10.37 3.08 14.65
C LEU A 201 -9.22 4.06 14.82
N LYS A 202 -8.33 3.76 15.76
CA LYS A 202 -7.11 4.52 16.01
C LYS A 202 -5.90 3.59 15.98
N SER A 203 -4.88 3.95 15.22
CA SER A 203 -3.58 3.26 15.23
C SER A 203 -2.89 3.47 16.58
N THR A 204 -2.30 2.41 17.11
CA THR A 204 -1.39 2.45 18.27
C THR A 204 0.08 2.31 17.86
N CYS A 205 0.35 2.16 16.56
CA CYS A 205 1.71 2.21 16.02
C CYS A 205 2.14 3.67 15.77
N ASN A 206 3.42 3.93 16.05
CA ASN A 206 4.11 5.20 15.81
C ASN A 206 4.58 5.32 14.35
#